data_AF-A0A6B3GKV4-F1
#
_entry.id   AF-A0A6B3GKV4-F1
#
_cell.length_a   1.000
_cell.length_b   1.000
_cell.length_c   1.000
_cell.angle_alpha   90.00
_cell.angle_beta   90.00
_cell.angle_gamma   90.00
#
_symmetry.space_group_name_H-M   'P 1'
#
loop_
_entity.id
_entity.type
_entity.pdbx_description
1 polymer ?
#
loop_
_entity_poly.entity_id
_entity_poly.type
_entity_poly.pdbx_seq_one_letter_code
_entity_poly.pdbx_strand_id
1 'polypeptide(L)'
;PRSVIGKNTVEAMQSGIIYGFAGQVDGVVARMKKELAADPDDVTVIATGGLAPMVLGESSVIDEHEPWLTLIGLRLVYERNVSRS
;
A
#
# COMPACT_ATOMS: atom_id res chain seq x y z
N PRO A 1 4.14 3.27 16.49
CA PRO A 1 4.15 3.02 17.96
C PRO A 1 5.52 2.45 18.34
N ARG A 2 5.98 2.59 19.58
CA ARG A 2 7.27 1.97 19.97
C ARG A 2 7.18 0.45 20.16
N SER A 3 5.97 -0.10 20.23
CA SER A 3 5.69 -1.52 20.54
C SER A 3 4.31 -1.93 20.00
N VAL A 4 4.18 -3.20 19.62
CA VAL A 4 2.89 -3.85 19.26
C VAL A 4 2.00 -4.01 20.49
N ILE A 5 2.56 -4.26 21.67
CA ILE A 5 1.79 -4.36 22.90
C ILE A 5 1.74 -2.96 23.54
N GLY A 6 0.56 -2.34 23.54
CA GLY A 6 0.30 -1.04 24.16
C GLY A 6 0.19 -1.15 25.68
N LYS A 7 0.67 -0.14 26.42
CA LYS A 7 0.69 -0.14 27.89
C LYS A 7 -0.49 0.63 28.51
N ASN A 8 -1.31 1.25 27.67
CA ASN A 8 -2.55 1.92 28.03
C ASN A 8 -3.53 1.86 26.85
N THR A 9 -4.77 2.28 27.08
CA THR A 9 -5.84 2.23 26.09
C THR A 9 -5.50 2.97 24.80
N VAL A 10 -4.88 4.15 24.88
CA VAL A 10 -4.52 4.95 23.70
C VAL A 10 -3.47 4.22 22.86
N GLU A 11 -2.41 3.72 23.49
CA GLU A 11 -1.36 2.94 22.82
C GLU A 11 -1.90 1.64 22.22
N ALA A 12 -2.80 0.95 22.93
CA ALA A 12 -3.41 -0.28 22.46
C ALA A 12 -4.25 -0.04 21.19
N MET A 13 -5.06 1.04 21.15
CA MET A 13 -5.83 1.41 19.96
C MET A 13 -4.91 1.79 18.79
N GLN A 14 -3.91 2.64 19.03
CA GLN A 14 -2.96 3.05 17.99
C GLN A 14 -2.20 1.85 17.40
N SER A 15 -1.78 0.92 18.26
CA SER A 15 -1.15 -0.33 17.85
C SER A 15 -2.11 -1.18 17.01
N GLY A 16 -3.33 -1.40 17.49
CA GLY A 16 -4.35 -2.18 16.77
C GLY A 16 -4.64 -1.63 15.37
N ILE A 17 -4.73 -0.30 15.23
CA ILE A 17 -4.96 0.34 13.92
C ILE A 17 -3.77 0.11 12.99
N ILE A 18 -2.54 0.38 13.43
CA ILE A 18 -1.37 0.34 12.55
C ILE A 18 -1.01 -1.10 12.16
N TYR A 19 -0.82 -1.99 13.14
CA TYR A 19 -0.45 -3.38 12.85
C TYR A 19 -1.61 -4.20 12.28
N GLY A 20 -2.85 -3.89 12.68
CA GLY A 20 -4.03 -4.52 12.12
C GLY A 20 -4.21 -4.18 10.64
N PHE A 21 -4.05 -2.91 10.26
CA PHE A 21 -4.18 -2.50 8.87
C PHE A 21 -3.00 -3.01 8.01
N ALA A 22 -1.77 -2.96 8.53
CA ALA A 22 -0.61 -3.57 7.85
C ALA A 22 -0.81 -5.08 7.62
N GLY A 23 -1.23 -5.82 8.65
CA GLY A 23 -1.51 -7.26 8.53
C GLY A 23 -2.66 -7.57 7.57
N GLN A 24 -3.68 -6.70 7.50
CA GLN A 24 -4.76 -6.82 6.52
C GLN A 24 -4.24 -6.63 5.09
N VAL A 25 -3.43 -5.59 4.85
CA VAL A 25 -2.80 -5.33 3.54
C VAL A 25 -1.96 -6.53 3.12
N ASP A 26 -1.03 -6.97 3.98
CA ASP A 26 -0.15 -8.12 3.72
C ASP A 26 -0.96 -9.38 3.38
N GLY A 27 -1.98 -9.67 4.17
CA GLY A 27 -2.83 -10.84 3.97
C GLY A 27 -3.58 -10.82 2.65
N VAL A 28 -4.21 -9.69 2.30
CA VAL A 28 -5.00 -9.58 1.06
C VAL A 28 -4.08 -9.61 -0.16
N VAL A 29 -3.02 -8.80 -0.16
CA VAL A 29 -2.08 -8.72 -1.28
C VAL A 29 -1.38 -10.05 -1.52
N ALA A 30 -0.93 -10.75 -0.48
CA ALA A 30 -0.29 -12.06 -0.65
C ALA A 30 -1.22 -13.11 -1.28
N ARG A 31 -2.54 -13.02 -1.06
CA ARG A 31 -3.53 -13.87 -1.74
C ARG A 31 -3.68 -13.48 -3.20
N MET A 32 -3.74 -12.18 -3.49
CA MET A 32 -3.83 -11.67 -4.86
C MET A 32 -2.58 -12.02 -5.69
N LYS A 33 -1.37 -11.88 -5.13
CA LYS A 33 -0.11 -12.23 -5.82
C LYS A 33 -0.10 -13.69 -6.28
N LYS A 34 -0.59 -14.62 -5.44
CA LYS A 34 -0.68 -16.05 -5.75
C LYS A 34 -1.71 -16.40 -6.83
N GLU A 35 -2.72 -15.56 -7.01
CA GLU A 35 -3.75 -15.76 -8.05
C GLU A 35 -3.33 -15.13 -9.38
N LEU A 36 -2.63 -14.00 -9.34
CA LEU A 36 -2.31 -13.19 -10.51
C LEU A 36 -1.15 -13.75 -11.35
N ALA A 37 -0.16 -14.38 -10.72
CA ALA A 37 1.06 -14.83 -11.37
C ALA A 37 1.49 -16.23 -10.91
N ALA A 38 2.25 -16.93 -11.76
CA ALA A 38 2.84 -18.22 -11.42
C ALA A 38 3.90 -18.10 -10.32
N ASP A 39 4.70 -17.03 -10.38
CA ASP A 39 5.60 -16.61 -9.31
C ASP A 39 5.03 -15.33 -8.67
N PRO A 40 4.67 -15.34 -7.38
CA PRO A 40 4.23 -14.14 -6.66
C PRO A 40 5.24 -12.99 -6.75
N ASP A 41 6.53 -13.26 -6.86
CA ASP A 41 7.56 -12.21 -6.89
C ASP A 41 7.58 -11.42 -8.21
N ASP A 42 6.88 -11.90 -9.25
CA ASP A 42 6.67 -11.15 -10.50
C ASP A 42 5.65 -10.01 -10.36
N VAL A 43 4.94 -9.92 -9.23
CA VAL A 43 3.91 -8.90 -9.00
C VAL A 43 4.48 -7.74 -8.18
N THR A 44 4.61 -6.57 -8.83
CA THR A 44 4.95 -5.31 -8.17
C THR A 44 3.73 -4.69 -7.46
N VAL A 45 3.90 -4.33 -6.19
CA VAL A 45 2.88 -3.74 -5.33
C VAL A 45 3.24 -2.27 -5.07
N ILE A 46 2.42 -1.37 -5.61
CA ILE A 46 2.60 0.08 -5.47
C ILE A 46 1.53 0.64 -4.52
N ALA A 47 1.96 1.29 -3.46
CA ALA A 47 1.07 2.01 -2.54
C ALA A 47 0.91 3.48 -2.95
N THR A 48 -0.30 4.02 -2.78
CA THR A 48 -0.62 5.43 -3.01
C THR A 48 -1.72 5.90 -2.06
N GLY A 49 -2.02 7.20 -2.05
CA GLY A 49 -3.05 7.81 -1.20
C GLY A 49 -2.53 8.31 0.15
N GLY A 50 -3.25 9.27 0.74
CA GLY A 50 -2.78 10.03 1.91
C GLY A 50 -2.56 9.23 3.20
N LEU A 51 -3.12 8.01 3.27
CA LEU A 51 -2.94 7.11 4.43
C LEU A 51 -1.92 6.01 4.19
N ALA A 52 -1.37 5.87 2.97
CA ALA A 52 -0.35 4.87 2.69
C ALA A 52 0.85 4.94 3.67
N PRO A 53 1.38 6.12 4.04
CA PRO A 53 2.50 6.21 4.98
C PRO A 53 2.26 5.54 6.35
N MET A 54 1.00 5.31 6.75
CA MET A 54 0.68 4.64 8.01
C MET A 54 1.14 3.17 8.04
N VAL A 55 1.19 2.50 6.88
CA VAL A 55 1.50 1.07 6.78
C VAL A 55 2.83 0.79 6.10
N LEU A 56 3.45 1.75 5.42
CA LEU A 56 4.73 1.54 4.71
C LEU A 56 5.84 0.96 5.60
N GLY A 57 5.88 1.35 6.87
CA GLY A 57 6.91 0.87 7.81
C GLY A 57 6.62 -0.50 8.42
N GLU A 58 5.40 -1.01 8.28
CA GLU A 58 4.93 -2.22 8.99
C GLU A 58 4.44 -3.32 8.03
N SER A 59 4.07 -2.96 6.81
CA SER A 59 3.69 -3.89 5.73
C SER A 59 4.93 -4.46 5.06
N SER A 60 4.91 -5.76 4.81
CA SER A 60 6.04 -6.49 4.18
C SER A 60 5.88 -6.71 2.67
N VAL A 61 4.72 -6.35 2.11
CA VAL A 61 4.35 -6.67 0.71
C VAL A 61 4.44 -5.48 -0.24
N ILE A 62 4.72 -4.28 0.25
CA ILE A 62 4.77 -3.06 -0.55
C ILE A 62 6.18 -2.88 -1.11
N ASP A 63 6.30 -2.81 -2.43
CA ASP A 63 7.58 -2.61 -3.11
C ASP A 63 7.88 -1.12 -3.30
N GLU A 64 6.87 -0.33 -3.67
CA GLU A 64 7.04 1.08 -4.03
C GLU A 64 5.93 1.96 -3.43
N HIS A 65 6.24 3.23 -3.17
CA HIS A 65 5.28 4.23 -2.73
C HIS A 65 5.27 5.43 -3.69
N GLU A 66 4.13 5.65 -4.35
CA GLU A 66 3.95 6.73 -5.33
C GLU A 66 2.73 7.59 -4.94
N PRO A 67 2.93 8.68 -4.18
CA PRO A 67 1.85 9.57 -3.73
C PRO A 67 1.03 10.20 -4.87
N TRP A 68 1.62 10.36 -6.04
CA TRP A 68 1.05 11.06 -7.18
C TRP A 68 0.58 10.12 -8.28
N LEU A 69 0.42 8.82 -7.99
CA LEU A 69 0.09 7.79 -8.97
C LEU A 69 -1.11 8.18 -9.85
N THR A 70 -2.16 8.72 -9.22
CA THR A 70 -3.35 9.22 -9.93
C THR A 70 -3.03 10.41 -10.85
N LEU A 71 -2.23 11.37 -10.39
CA LEU A 71 -1.87 12.54 -11.20
C LEU A 71 -0.95 12.17 -12.37
N ILE A 72 -0.04 11.22 -12.18
CA ILE A 72 0.77 10.64 -13.25
C ILE A 72 -0.14 10.02 -14.31
N GLY A 73 -1.12 9.20 -13.88
CA GLY A 73 -2.11 8.60 -14.77
C GLY A 73 -2.91 9.63 -15.56
N LEU A 74 -3.39 10.69 -14.90
CA LEU A 74 -4.12 11.78 -15.56
C LEU A 74 -3.27 12.50 -16.61
N ARG A 75 -1.99 12.77 -16.30
CA ARG A 75 -1.04 13.38 -17.26
C ARG A 75 -0.87 12.50 -18.50
N LEU A 76 -0.62 11.20 -18.31
CA LEU A 76 -0.43 10.25 -19.42
C LEU A 76 -1.68 10.15 -20.31
N VAL A 77 -2.87 10.14 -19.72
CA VAL A 77 -4.13 10.15 -20.48
C VAL A 77 -4.28 11.43 -21.28
N TYR A 78 -3.97 12.59 -20.70
CA TYR A 78 -4.01 13.86 -21.42
C TYR A 78 -3.06 13.88 -22.62
N GLU A 79 -1.78 13.54 -22.40
CA GLU A 79 -0.74 13.50 -23.44
C GLU A 79 -1.15 12.61 -24.63
N ARG A 80 -1.71 11.42 -24.34
CA ARG A 80 -2.19 10.48 -25.36
C ARG A 80 -3.31 11.04 -26.24
N ASN A 81 -4.15 11.94 -25.71
CA ASN A 81 -5.27 12.51 -26.44
C ASN A 81 -4.88 13.79 -27.19
N VAL A 82 -3.95 14.57 -26.66
CA VAL A 82 -3.44 15.76 -27.36
C VAL A 82 -2.57 15.37 -28.55
N SER A 83 -1.77 14.30 -28.46
CA SER A 83 -0.94 13.83 -29.59
C SER A 83 -1.73 13.15 -30.73
N ARG A 84 -3.06 13.02 -30.58
CA ARG A 84 -3.97 12.46 -31.59
C ARG A 84 -4.79 13.53 -32.33
N SER A 85 -4.70 14.79 -31.88
CA SER A 85 -5.30 15.97 -32.54
C SER A 85 -4.27 16.64 -33.43
#